data_AF-A0A8S1CHD0-F1
#
_entry.id   AF-A0A8S1CHD0-F1
#
_cell.length_a   1.000
_cell.length_b   1.000
_cell.length_c   1.000
_cell.angle_alpha   90.00
_cell.angle_beta   90.00
_cell.angle_gamma   90.00
#
_symmetry.space_group_name_H-M   'P 1'
#
loop_
_entity.id
_entity.type
_entity.pdbx_description
1 polymer ?
#
loop_
_entity_poly.entity_id
_entity_poly.type
_entity_poly.pdbx_seq_one_letter_code
_entity_poly.pdbx_strand_id
1 'polypeptide(L)'
;MSSGEFQSLEECLEKHIPQPELAEVKRILFGKPVEAIEIPTAAAALGKNGDFEIKAYKINAAAEELRKPRSVRTGIIQHKIVLPTTAPVKEQRDAILERVGRIAEAAALCGVNVLCFQEAWNMPFAFCTREKQPWCEFAEDAETGPTTQFVQKLARQFGMVILSPILERDGVHGDTLWNTTVVVGTSGNVIGKTRKNHIPRVGDFNESTYYMEGNTGHKVFNTKFGKIAINICYGRHHPQNWLMYGINGAEMVFNPSATIGGLSEPLWPIEARNAAIANSYFTFAINRVGTEIFPNEFTSADGKPAHRDFGHFYGSSYAAAPDGSRTPGLSRTNDGLLVTEIDLNLCRQAKDNWGFRMTQRLDLYAESLTKAIKPDYKPDVVDENL
;
A
#
# COMPACT_ATOMS: atom_id res chain seq x y z
N MET A 1 11.20 -0.48 -21.20
CA MET A 1 11.84 -0.24 -19.90
C MET A 1 11.44 1.17 -19.49
N SER A 2 10.81 1.34 -18.33
CA SER A 2 10.68 2.68 -17.73
C SER A 2 12.11 3.13 -17.41
N SER A 3 12.63 4.15 -18.09
CA SER A 3 13.88 4.76 -17.66
C SER A 3 13.64 5.37 -16.26
N GLY A 4 14.57 5.17 -15.33
CA GLY A 4 14.54 5.80 -14.00
C GLY A 4 14.70 7.32 -14.02
N GLU A 5 14.49 7.96 -15.17
CA GLU A 5 14.67 9.40 -15.43
C GLU A 5 13.35 10.16 -15.28
N PHE A 6 12.20 9.52 -15.52
CA PHE A 6 10.90 10.16 -15.39
C PHE A 6 10.47 10.22 -13.92
N GLN A 7 10.40 11.43 -13.35
CA GLN A 7 10.17 11.63 -11.92
C GLN A 7 8.69 11.63 -11.52
N SER A 8 7.82 12.30 -12.29
CA SER A 8 6.39 12.44 -11.96
C SER A 8 5.55 12.68 -13.22
N LEU A 9 4.37 12.06 -13.25
CA LEU A 9 3.34 12.33 -14.26
C LEU A 9 2.82 13.75 -14.16
N GLU A 10 2.54 14.21 -12.95
CA GLU A 10 1.92 15.50 -12.69
C GLU A 10 2.82 16.67 -13.07
N GLU A 11 4.11 16.60 -12.73
CA GLU A 11 5.09 17.61 -13.16
C GLU A 11 5.21 17.68 -14.69
N CYS A 12 5.14 16.54 -15.37
CA CYS A 12 5.15 16.49 -16.83
C CYS A 12 3.92 17.17 -17.43
N LEU A 13 2.72 16.85 -16.92
CA LEU A 13 1.47 17.46 -17.38
C LEU A 13 1.47 18.98 -17.13
N GLU A 14 1.89 19.42 -15.94
CA GLU A 14 1.94 20.84 -15.56
C GLU A 14 2.93 21.64 -16.39
N LYS A 15 4.07 21.04 -16.76
CA LYS A 15 5.09 21.67 -17.58
C LYS A 15 4.67 21.84 -19.04
N HIS A 16 3.84 20.93 -19.57
CA HIS A 16 3.63 20.80 -21.01
C HIS A 16 2.20 21.10 -21.49
N ILE A 17 1.20 21.15 -20.60
CA ILE A 17 -0.20 21.39 -20.97
C ILE A 17 -0.65 22.79 -20.50
N PRO A 18 -1.25 23.63 -21.36
CA PRO A 18 -1.79 24.94 -20.97
C PRO A 18 -2.90 24.84 -19.91
N GLN A 19 -3.05 25.85 -19.06
CA GLN A 19 -3.94 25.81 -17.89
C GLN A 19 -5.41 25.37 -18.17
N PRO A 20 -6.10 25.87 -19.22
CA PRO A 20 -7.47 25.44 -19.49
C PRO A 20 -7.57 23.94 -19.82
N GLU A 21 -6.63 23.43 -20.61
CA GLU A 21 -6.57 22.01 -21.00
C GLU A 21 -6.09 21.14 -19.85
N LEU A 22 -5.12 21.63 -19.06
CA LEU A 22 -4.58 20.93 -17.89
C LEU A 22 -5.67 20.70 -16.85
N ALA A 23 -6.57 21.65 -16.63
CA ALA A 23 -7.70 21.49 -15.73
C ALA A 23 -8.61 20.34 -16.16
N GLU A 24 -8.89 20.22 -17.46
CA GLU A 24 -9.75 19.17 -18.02
C GLU A 24 -9.05 17.80 -17.98
N VAL A 25 -7.76 17.75 -18.34
CA VAL A 25 -6.93 16.56 -18.21
C VAL A 25 -6.89 16.09 -16.76
N LYS A 26 -6.70 17.01 -15.81
CA LYS A 26 -6.69 16.66 -14.38
C LYS A 26 -8.05 16.17 -13.90
N ARG A 27 -9.15 16.79 -14.36
CA ARG A 27 -10.52 16.36 -14.03
C ARG A 27 -10.78 14.91 -14.43
N ILE A 28 -10.32 14.49 -15.61
CA ILE A 28 -10.50 13.13 -16.12
C ILE A 28 -9.54 12.15 -15.42
N LEU A 29 -8.25 12.50 -15.33
CA LEU A 29 -7.23 11.60 -14.80
C LEU A 29 -7.26 11.45 -13.27
N PHE A 30 -7.61 12.50 -12.52
CA PHE A 30 -7.57 12.51 -11.05
C PHE A 30 -8.94 12.65 -10.41
N GLY A 31 -9.97 13.05 -11.15
CA GLY A 31 -11.31 13.33 -10.60
C GLY A 31 -11.41 14.76 -10.08
N LYS A 32 -12.17 14.98 -8.99
CA LYS A 32 -12.27 16.32 -8.40
C LYS A 32 -10.88 16.81 -7.94
N PRO A 33 -10.57 18.11 -8.13
CA PRO A 33 -9.34 18.68 -7.60
C PRO A 33 -9.23 18.46 -6.09
N VAL A 34 -8.06 17.98 -5.66
CA VAL A 34 -7.71 17.90 -4.24
C VAL A 34 -6.93 19.15 -3.85
N GLU A 35 -7.20 19.68 -2.65
CA GLU A 35 -6.55 20.87 -2.13
C GLU A 35 -5.16 20.51 -1.57
N ALA A 36 -4.11 21.24 -1.92
CA ALA A 36 -2.82 21.10 -1.25
C ALA A 36 -2.89 21.74 0.14
N ILE A 37 -2.37 21.06 1.16
CA ILE A 37 -2.29 21.62 2.53
C ILE A 37 -0.87 22.01 2.87
N GLU A 38 -0.74 23.07 3.68
CA GLU A 38 0.56 23.58 4.11
C GLU A 38 1.32 22.53 4.93
N ILE A 39 2.60 22.34 4.58
CA ILE A 39 3.51 21.46 5.31
C ILE A 39 4.21 22.30 6.39
N PRO A 40 4.13 21.92 7.68
CA PRO A 40 4.80 22.65 8.75
C PRO A 40 6.30 22.83 8.49
N THR A 41 6.84 24.02 8.77
CA THR A 41 8.25 24.36 8.48
C THR A 41 9.24 23.35 9.05
N ALA A 42 8.97 22.81 10.25
CA ALA A 42 9.81 21.78 10.87
C ALA A 42 9.80 20.47 10.07
N ALA A 43 8.64 20.03 9.57
CA ALA A 43 8.53 18.84 8.72
C ALA A 43 9.23 19.07 7.37
N ALA A 44 9.03 20.25 6.76
CA ALA A 44 9.70 20.62 5.51
C ALA A 44 11.23 20.64 5.65
N ALA A 45 11.75 21.11 6.80
CA ALA A 45 13.18 21.06 7.10
C ALA A 45 13.71 19.63 7.22
N LEU A 46 12.94 18.70 7.84
CA LEU A 46 13.29 17.28 7.88
C LEU A 46 13.32 16.66 6.48
N GLY A 47 12.32 16.94 5.64
CA GLY A 47 12.30 16.48 4.25
C GLY A 47 13.51 16.96 3.45
N LYS A 48 13.83 18.25 3.54
CA LYS A 48 15.00 18.84 2.86
C LYS A 48 16.32 18.26 3.36
N ASN A 49 16.54 18.22 4.68
CA ASN A 49 17.80 17.74 5.27
C ASN A 49 17.95 16.22 5.15
N GLY A 50 16.83 15.51 5.11
CA GLY A 50 16.75 14.08 4.94
C GLY A 50 16.69 13.64 3.49
N ASP A 51 16.65 14.51 2.49
CA ASP A 51 16.52 14.12 1.07
C ASP A 51 15.33 13.17 0.83
N PHE A 52 14.14 13.59 1.24
CA PHE A 52 12.88 12.92 0.90
C PHE A 52 11.79 13.96 0.64
N GLU A 53 10.88 13.66 -0.29
CA GLU A 53 9.78 14.57 -0.60
C GLU A 53 8.70 14.50 0.48
N ILE A 54 8.00 15.60 0.68
CA ILE A 54 6.76 15.63 1.47
C ILE A 54 5.71 16.30 0.59
N LYS A 55 4.60 15.59 0.34
CA LYS A 55 3.42 16.16 -0.31
C LYS A 55 2.24 16.01 0.63
N ALA A 56 1.34 17.00 0.65
CA ALA A 56 0.21 17.00 1.56
C ALA A 56 -1.05 17.52 0.86
N TYR A 57 -2.14 16.76 0.96
CA TYR A 57 -3.42 17.08 0.33
C TYR A 57 -4.60 16.91 1.26
N LYS A 58 -5.75 17.45 0.88
CA LYS A 58 -7.01 17.35 1.60
C LYS A 58 -8.16 16.91 0.69
N ILE A 59 -8.98 16.00 1.21
CA ILE A 59 -10.19 15.46 0.56
C ILE A 59 -11.35 15.61 1.54
N ASN A 60 -12.30 16.48 1.22
CA ASN A 60 -13.42 16.84 2.09
C ASN A 60 -14.68 16.01 1.81
N ALA A 61 -15.55 15.94 2.81
CA ALA A 61 -16.94 15.53 2.67
C ALA A 61 -17.86 16.76 2.68
N ALA A 62 -19.10 16.61 2.21
CA ALA A 62 -20.13 17.62 2.46
C ALA A 62 -20.46 17.67 3.97
N ALA A 63 -20.84 18.85 4.47
CA ALA A 63 -21.28 18.97 5.86
C ALA A 63 -22.56 18.16 6.11
N GLU A 64 -22.63 17.46 7.25
CA GLU A 64 -23.83 16.74 7.70
C GLU A 64 -24.45 17.47 8.89
N GLU A 65 -25.78 17.61 8.90
CA GLU A 65 -26.50 18.25 10.02
C GLU A 65 -26.42 17.43 11.32
N LEU A 66 -26.46 16.10 11.19
CA LEU A 66 -26.53 15.17 12.33
C LEU A 66 -25.17 14.68 12.80
N ARG A 67 -24.09 14.91 12.04
CA ARG A 67 -22.77 14.33 12.32
C ARG A 67 -21.68 15.34 12.09
N LYS A 68 -20.79 15.43 13.08
CA LYS A 68 -19.58 16.22 12.96
C LYS A 68 -18.65 15.60 11.89
N PRO A 69 -17.83 16.41 11.20
CA PRO A 69 -16.75 15.91 10.36
C PRO A 69 -15.87 14.91 11.11
N ARG A 70 -15.51 13.81 10.45
CA ARG A 70 -14.59 12.81 11.00
C ARG A 70 -13.24 12.94 10.29
N SER A 71 -12.57 14.05 10.58
CA SER A 71 -11.27 14.38 10.00
C SER A 71 -10.17 13.47 10.55
N VAL A 72 -9.37 12.91 9.64
CA VAL A 72 -8.23 12.04 9.93
C VAL A 72 -7.09 12.42 8.99
N ARG A 73 -5.87 12.52 9.49
CA ARG A 73 -4.67 12.64 8.66
C ARG A 73 -3.99 11.29 8.51
N THR A 74 -3.88 10.81 7.29
CA THR A 74 -3.11 9.60 6.97
C THR A 74 -1.73 9.99 6.45
N GLY A 75 -0.73 9.16 6.73
CA GLY A 75 0.60 9.23 6.14
C GLY A 75 0.93 7.91 5.46
N ILE A 76 1.49 7.97 4.26
CA ILE A 76 2.13 6.80 3.62
C ILE A 76 3.57 7.12 3.26
N ILE A 77 4.47 6.17 3.53
CA ILE A 77 5.91 6.30 3.28
C ILE A 77 6.34 5.33 2.20
N GLN A 78 7.00 5.86 1.18
CA GLN A 78 7.80 5.10 0.22
C GLN A 78 9.29 5.39 0.44
N HIS A 79 10.14 4.38 0.34
CA HIS A 79 11.57 4.53 0.52
C HIS A 79 12.39 3.46 -0.20
N LYS A 80 13.66 3.78 -0.45
CA LYS A 80 14.71 2.86 -0.93
C LYS A 80 15.27 2.04 0.24
N ILE A 81 15.99 0.97 -0.08
CA ILE A 81 16.96 0.41 0.87
C ILE A 81 18.12 1.38 1.08
N VAL A 82 18.81 1.28 2.22
CA VAL A 82 19.86 2.23 2.62
C VAL A 82 21.26 1.70 2.33
N LEU A 83 21.54 0.46 2.74
CA LEU A 83 22.84 -0.19 2.55
C LEU A 83 22.80 -1.19 1.38
N PRO A 84 23.96 -1.53 0.78
CA PRO A 84 24.04 -2.58 -0.23
C PRO A 84 23.50 -3.91 0.29
N THR A 85 22.89 -4.71 -0.59
CA THR A 85 22.32 -6.02 -0.24
C THR A 85 23.37 -7.04 0.24
N THR A 86 24.66 -6.76 0.05
CA THR A 86 25.80 -7.54 0.53
C THR A 86 26.22 -7.22 1.97
N ALA A 87 25.68 -6.17 2.59
CA ALA A 87 25.98 -5.83 3.98
C ALA A 87 25.32 -6.83 4.96
N PRO A 88 25.74 -6.90 6.24
CA PRO A 88 25.09 -7.76 7.23
C PRO A 88 23.59 -7.46 7.37
N VAL A 89 22.74 -8.50 7.45
CA VAL A 89 21.27 -8.40 7.51
C VAL A 89 20.81 -7.41 8.58
N LYS A 90 21.40 -7.50 9.79
CA LYS A 90 21.07 -6.60 10.91
C LYS A 90 21.37 -5.14 10.59
N GLU A 91 22.52 -4.85 9.95
CA GLU A 91 22.91 -3.48 9.61
C GLU A 91 21.99 -2.91 8.52
N GLN A 92 21.64 -3.71 7.51
CA GLN A 92 20.67 -3.32 6.48
C GLN A 92 19.33 -2.94 7.10
N ARG A 93 18.79 -3.80 7.97
CA ARG A 93 17.54 -3.54 8.69
C ARG A 93 17.65 -2.26 9.52
N ASP A 94 18.64 -2.17 10.40
CA ASP A 94 18.77 -1.06 11.34
C ASP A 94 18.92 0.30 10.61
N ALA A 95 19.64 0.34 9.48
CA ALA A 95 19.76 1.53 8.64
C ALA A 95 18.41 1.96 8.03
N ILE A 96 17.58 0.99 7.60
CA ILE A 96 16.23 1.27 7.11
C ILE A 96 15.32 1.79 8.25
N LEU A 97 15.38 1.17 9.43
CA LEU A 97 14.62 1.61 10.62
C LEU A 97 14.96 3.06 10.98
N GLU A 98 16.24 3.42 10.98
CA GLU A 98 16.68 4.80 11.23
C GLU A 98 16.14 5.76 10.16
N ARG A 99 16.29 5.41 8.88
CA ARG A 99 15.81 6.20 7.75
C ARG A 99 14.30 6.47 7.83
N VAL A 100 13.51 5.42 7.96
CA VAL A 100 12.04 5.50 8.02
C VAL A 100 11.59 6.16 9.33
N GLY A 101 12.32 6.00 10.42
CA GLY A 101 12.07 6.70 11.70
C GLY A 101 12.10 8.22 11.54
N ARG A 102 13.06 8.77 10.79
CA ARG A 102 13.13 10.22 10.51
C ARG A 102 11.96 10.70 9.63
N ILE A 103 11.52 9.88 8.67
CA ILE A 103 10.34 10.21 7.84
C ILE A 103 9.06 10.14 8.70
N ALA A 104 8.97 9.18 9.63
CA ALA A 104 7.86 9.08 10.58
C ALA A 104 7.80 10.27 11.55
N GLU A 105 8.94 10.86 11.93
CA GLU A 105 8.98 12.12 12.69
C GLU A 105 8.38 13.29 11.89
N ALA A 106 8.71 13.40 10.60
CA ALA A 106 8.07 14.39 9.73
C ALA A 106 6.55 14.16 9.61
N ALA A 107 6.10 12.90 9.55
CA ALA A 107 4.68 12.55 9.59
C ALA A 107 4.00 13.01 10.90
N ALA A 108 4.66 12.82 12.04
CA ALA A 108 4.17 13.29 13.33
C ALA A 108 4.04 14.83 13.38
N LEU A 109 5.05 15.56 12.85
CA LEU A 109 5.00 17.02 12.74
C LEU A 109 3.88 17.51 11.81
N CYS A 110 3.53 16.74 10.79
CA CYS A 110 2.37 16.97 9.93
C CYS A 110 1.03 16.59 10.58
N GLY A 111 1.01 16.10 11.82
CA GLY A 111 -0.20 15.72 12.54
C GLY A 111 -0.85 14.44 12.03
N VAL A 112 -0.08 13.53 11.40
CA VAL A 112 -0.58 12.23 10.95
C VAL A 112 -1.14 11.43 12.14
N ASN A 113 -2.26 10.76 11.91
CA ASN A 113 -2.94 9.90 12.88
C ASN A 113 -2.74 8.41 12.56
N VAL A 114 -2.70 8.06 11.28
CA VAL A 114 -2.49 6.69 10.78
C VAL A 114 -1.34 6.70 9.77
N LEU A 115 -0.25 6.01 10.07
CA LEU A 115 0.94 5.91 9.23
C LEU A 115 1.09 4.49 8.68
N CYS A 116 1.37 4.35 7.39
CA CYS A 116 1.64 3.05 6.78
C CYS A 116 2.96 3.05 6.01
N PHE A 117 3.73 1.99 6.18
CA PHE A 117 4.95 1.73 5.40
C PHE A 117 4.63 0.85 4.18
N GLN A 118 5.59 0.76 3.25
CA GLN A 118 5.53 -0.13 2.08
C GLN A 118 5.67 -1.62 2.45
N GLU A 119 5.53 -2.51 1.47
CA GLU A 119 5.66 -3.95 1.71
C GLU A 119 7.09 -4.37 2.07
N ALA A 120 7.21 -5.27 3.05
CA ALA A 120 8.48 -5.81 3.54
C ALA A 120 9.51 -4.69 3.78
N TRP A 121 9.06 -3.60 4.41
CA TRP A 121 9.77 -2.32 4.40
C TRP A 121 11.16 -2.42 5.02
N ASN A 122 11.35 -3.31 5.99
CA ASN A 122 12.58 -3.48 6.76
C ASN A 122 13.64 -4.38 6.08
N MET A 123 13.47 -4.74 4.80
CA MET A 123 14.42 -5.56 4.04
C MET A 123 14.49 -5.17 2.55
N PRO A 124 15.57 -5.55 1.83
CA PRO A 124 15.54 -5.65 0.37
C PRO A 124 14.49 -6.67 -0.07
N PHE A 125 13.90 -6.46 -1.23
CA PHE A 125 12.89 -7.34 -1.80
C PHE A 125 13.53 -8.56 -2.49
N ALA A 126 14.27 -9.35 -1.70
CA ALA A 126 15.15 -10.43 -2.16
C ALA A 126 14.44 -11.66 -2.76
N PHE A 127 13.11 -11.62 -2.88
CA PHE A 127 12.33 -12.76 -3.33
C PHE A 127 12.65 -13.20 -4.77
N CYS A 128 13.20 -12.32 -5.63
CA CYS A 128 13.72 -12.70 -6.95
C CYS A 128 14.79 -13.78 -6.91
N THR A 129 15.67 -13.72 -5.91
CA THR A 129 16.84 -14.59 -5.82
C THR A 129 16.44 -16.04 -5.59
N ARG A 130 15.25 -16.26 -4.99
CA ARG A 130 14.76 -17.57 -4.50
C ARG A 130 15.65 -18.22 -3.44
N GLU A 131 16.69 -17.52 -2.98
CA GLU A 131 17.63 -18.01 -1.98
C GLU A 131 17.01 -17.93 -0.58
N LYS A 132 17.29 -18.93 0.27
CA LYS A 132 16.83 -18.90 1.66
C LYS A 132 17.78 -18.13 2.57
N GLN A 133 19.07 -18.30 2.36
CA GLN A 133 20.11 -17.65 3.15
C GLN A 133 20.73 -16.50 2.35
N PRO A 134 21.00 -15.35 2.97
CA PRO A 134 20.65 -14.98 4.35
C PRO A 134 19.22 -14.40 4.46
N TRP A 135 18.44 -14.35 3.38
CA TRP A 135 17.22 -13.54 3.29
C TRP A 135 16.13 -13.92 4.30
N CYS A 136 16.01 -15.19 4.67
CA CYS A 136 15.04 -15.64 5.69
C CYS A 136 15.42 -15.21 7.12
N GLU A 137 16.65 -14.72 7.37
CA GLU A 137 17.05 -14.13 8.66
C GLU A 137 16.40 -12.76 8.90
N PHE A 138 15.89 -12.09 7.86
CA PHE A 138 15.06 -10.89 8.03
C PHE A 138 13.68 -11.19 8.64
N ALA A 139 13.26 -12.47 8.69
CA ALA A 139 11.98 -12.83 9.25
C ALA A 139 11.97 -12.69 10.78
N GLU A 140 11.02 -11.93 11.30
CA GLU A 140 10.93 -11.61 12.73
C GLU A 140 9.58 -12.02 13.32
N ASP A 141 9.49 -12.20 14.64
CA ASP A 141 8.21 -12.40 15.30
C ASP A 141 7.31 -11.16 15.12
N ALA A 142 6.05 -11.37 14.76
CA ALA A 142 5.14 -10.27 14.44
C ALA A 142 4.86 -9.33 15.62
N GLU A 143 4.89 -9.81 16.85
CA GLU A 143 4.46 -9.05 18.03
C GLU A 143 5.63 -8.57 18.88
N THR A 144 6.70 -9.36 18.93
CA THR A 144 7.86 -9.16 19.80
C THR A 144 9.16 -8.92 19.02
N GLY A 145 9.14 -9.05 17.70
CA GLY A 145 10.28 -8.78 16.83
C GLY A 145 10.81 -7.35 16.96
N PRO A 146 12.11 -7.12 16.73
CA PRO A 146 12.73 -5.81 16.96
C PRO A 146 12.13 -4.70 16.08
N THR A 147 11.65 -5.02 14.88
CA THR A 147 10.93 -4.05 14.03
C THR A 147 9.61 -3.63 14.68
N THR A 148 8.81 -4.56 15.20
CA THR A 148 7.58 -4.23 15.93
C THR A 148 7.87 -3.42 17.18
N GLN A 149 8.87 -3.78 17.98
CA GLN A 149 9.25 -3.01 19.18
C GLN A 149 9.68 -1.58 18.85
N PHE A 150 10.43 -1.38 17.75
CA PHE A 150 10.76 -0.05 17.24
C PHE A 150 9.49 0.75 16.89
N VAL A 151 8.58 0.13 16.15
CA VAL A 151 7.31 0.76 15.76
C VAL A 151 6.40 1.06 16.96
N GLN A 152 6.37 0.21 17.99
CA GLN A 152 5.64 0.47 19.24
C GLN A 152 6.14 1.73 19.96
N LYS A 153 7.47 1.98 19.94
CA LYS A 153 8.05 3.21 20.50
C LYS A 153 7.59 4.44 19.72
N LEU A 154 7.68 4.40 18.39
CA LEU A 154 7.23 5.51 17.53
C LEU A 154 5.72 5.78 17.70
N ALA A 155 4.89 4.73 17.69
CA ALA A 155 3.44 4.84 17.83
C ALA A 155 3.06 5.49 19.17
N ARG A 156 3.72 5.11 20.27
CA ARG A 156 3.52 5.72 21.59
C ARG A 156 4.02 7.16 21.65
N GLN A 157 5.21 7.42 21.12
CA GLN A 157 5.84 8.73 21.15
C GLN A 157 5.02 9.77 20.38
N PHE A 158 4.51 9.39 19.20
CA PHE A 158 3.79 10.30 18.31
C PHE A 158 2.27 10.20 18.40
N GLY A 159 1.74 9.26 19.17
CA GLY A 159 0.29 9.05 19.31
C GLY A 159 -0.40 8.58 18.02
N MET A 160 0.33 7.89 17.14
CA MET A 160 -0.14 7.41 15.83
C MET A 160 -0.50 5.92 15.86
N VAL A 161 -1.45 5.52 15.00
CA VAL A 161 -1.59 4.11 14.59
C VAL A 161 -0.57 3.85 13.48
N ILE A 162 0.22 2.78 13.58
CA ILE A 162 1.24 2.47 12.57
C ILE A 162 1.02 1.06 12.01
N LEU A 163 1.02 0.96 10.67
CA LEU A 163 0.88 -0.28 9.92
C LEU A 163 2.26 -0.68 9.38
N SER A 164 2.77 -1.84 9.82
CA SER A 164 4.14 -2.30 9.56
C SER A 164 4.15 -3.65 8.82
N PRO A 165 4.30 -3.64 7.48
CA PRO A 165 4.40 -4.86 6.66
C PRO A 165 5.81 -5.48 6.72
N ILE A 166 5.94 -6.68 7.28
CA ILE A 166 7.20 -7.40 7.50
C ILE A 166 7.12 -8.83 6.99
N LEU A 167 8.29 -9.47 6.87
CA LEU A 167 8.39 -10.93 6.83
C LEU A 167 8.27 -11.46 8.27
N GLU A 168 7.19 -12.15 8.57
CA GLU A 168 6.93 -12.78 9.86
C GLU A 168 7.55 -14.18 9.91
N ARG A 169 8.16 -14.52 11.05
CA ARG A 169 8.46 -15.91 11.44
C ARG A 169 7.52 -16.30 12.57
N ASP A 170 6.67 -17.30 12.33
CA ASP A 170 5.70 -17.79 13.32
C ASP A 170 6.30 -18.93 14.14
N GLY A 171 6.93 -18.59 15.26
CA GLY A 171 7.59 -19.56 16.14
C GLY A 171 6.63 -20.56 16.81
N VAL A 172 5.33 -20.24 16.92
CA VAL A 172 4.32 -21.15 17.48
C VAL A 172 3.92 -22.21 16.44
N HIS A 173 3.93 -21.86 15.16
CA HIS A 173 3.56 -22.75 14.06
C HIS A 173 4.78 -23.18 13.24
N GLY A 174 5.80 -23.72 13.93
CA GLY A 174 6.94 -24.39 13.29
C GLY A 174 7.87 -23.46 12.52
N ASP A 175 8.06 -22.22 12.98
CA ASP A 175 8.91 -21.20 12.34
C ASP A 175 8.51 -20.87 10.91
N THR A 176 7.24 -21.10 10.55
CA THR A 176 6.72 -20.85 9.21
C THR A 176 6.79 -19.36 8.88
N LEU A 177 7.21 -19.05 7.65
CA LEU A 177 7.31 -17.67 7.18
C LEU A 177 5.99 -17.17 6.60
N TRP A 178 5.69 -15.89 6.82
CA TRP A 178 4.49 -15.23 6.32
C TRP A 178 4.79 -13.80 5.88
N ASN A 179 4.09 -13.30 4.88
CA ASN A 179 4.05 -11.86 4.59
C ASN A 179 2.90 -11.23 5.37
N THR A 180 3.23 -10.34 6.30
CA THR A 180 2.33 -9.93 7.37
C THR A 180 2.39 -8.44 7.61
N THR A 181 1.24 -7.78 7.74
CA THR A 181 1.16 -6.43 8.29
C THR A 181 0.74 -6.48 9.75
N VAL A 182 1.58 -5.92 10.61
CA VAL A 182 1.33 -5.71 12.03
C VAL A 182 0.68 -4.35 12.23
N VAL A 183 -0.38 -4.29 13.02
CA VAL A 183 -1.11 -3.06 13.34
C VAL A 183 -0.81 -2.65 14.77
N VAL A 184 -0.13 -1.51 14.94
CA VAL A 184 0.27 -0.98 16.24
C VAL A 184 -0.59 0.23 16.59
N GLY A 185 -1.22 0.22 17.76
CA GLY A 185 -2.07 1.29 18.26
C GLY A 185 -1.31 2.43 18.91
N THR A 186 -2.02 3.53 19.22
CA THR A 186 -1.41 4.79 19.68
C THR A 186 -0.75 4.73 21.06
N SER A 187 -1.00 3.69 21.86
CA SER A 187 -0.29 3.46 23.13
C SER A 187 0.98 2.62 22.95
N GLY A 188 1.27 2.20 21.71
CA GLY A 188 2.29 1.21 21.38
C GLY A 188 1.85 -0.23 21.61
N ASN A 189 0.56 -0.53 21.80
CA ASN A 189 0.09 -1.91 21.87
C ASN A 189 -0.03 -2.50 20.46
N VAL A 190 0.29 -3.78 20.28
CA VAL A 190 -0.08 -4.50 19.05
C VAL A 190 -1.58 -4.75 19.09
N ILE A 191 -2.32 -4.21 18.12
CA ILE A 191 -3.77 -4.43 17.97
C ILE A 191 -4.02 -5.80 17.34
N GLY A 192 -3.11 -6.22 16.44
CA GLY A 192 -3.12 -7.52 15.81
C GLY A 192 -2.32 -7.53 14.53
N LYS A 193 -2.52 -8.56 13.71
CA LYS A 193 -1.84 -8.75 12.42
C LYS A 193 -2.79 -9.29 11.34
N THR A 194 -2.44 -9.06 10.08
CA THR A 194 -3.09 -9.67 8.90
C THR A 194 -2.04 -10.16 7.91
N ARG A 195 -2.25 -11.34 7.33
CA ARG A 195 -1.36 -12.02 6.39
C ARG A 195 -1.81 -11.82 4.95
N LYS A 196 -0.87 -11.88 4.01
CA LYS A 196 -1.12 -11.67 2.57
C LYS A 196 -2.00 -12.78 2.01
N ASN A 197 -3.23 -12.44 1.61
CA ASN A 197 -4.21 -13.43 1.11
C ASN A 197 -3.83 -14.03 -0.26
N HIS A 198 -3.22 -13.23 -1.15
CA HIS A 198 -2.90 -13.64 -2.52
C HIS A 198 -1.40 -13.55 -2.75
N ILE A 199 -0.76 -14.70 -3.02
CA ILE A 199 0.69 -14.80 -3.16
C ILE A 199 1.06 -14.88 -4.65
N PRO A 200 1.91 -13.97 -5.16
CA PRO A 200 2.35 -14.03 -6.55
C PRO A 200 3.33 -15.19 -6.80
N ARG A 201 3.33 -15.63 -8.06
CA ARG A 201 4.26 -16.62 -8.62
C ARG A 201 4.83 -16.16 -9.97
N VAL A 202 4.80 -14.86 -10.24
CA VAL A 202 4.99 -14.29 -11.59
C VAL A 202 6.36 -13.60 -11.73
N GLY A 203 7.15 -14.01 -12.73
CA GLY A 203 8.45 -13.42 -13.04
C GLY A 203 9.39 -13.42 -11.84
N ASP A 204 9.88 -12.25 -11.45
CA ASP A 204 10.78 -12.07 -10.30
C ASP A 204 10.05 -12.10 -8.95
N PHE A 205 8.73 -12.02 -8.92
CA PHE A 205 7.90 -12.08 -7.72
C PHE A 205 7.66 -13.54 -7.30
N ASN A 206 8.74 -14.25 -6.98
CA ASN A 206 8.75 -15.67 -6.59
C ASN A 206 8.37 -15.87 -5.10
N GLU A 207 7.43 -15.07 -4.61
CA GLU A 207 7.07 -15.00 -3.20
C GLU A 207 6.53 -16.33 -2.65
N SER A 208 5.81 -17.11 -3.47
CA SER A 208 5.33 -18.45 -3.07
C SER A 208 6.42 -19.44 -2.72
N THR A 209 7.68 -19.16 -3.06
CA THR A 209 8.83 -19.94 -2.60
C THR A 209 9.05 -19.74 -1.10
N TYR A 210 8.65 -18.59 -0.55
CA TYR A 210 8.95 -18.16 0.82
C TYR A 210 7.80 -18.37 1.80
N TYR A 211 6.55 -18.13 1.38
CA TYR A 211 5.38 -18.20 2.25
C TYR A 211 4.10 -18.61 1.49
N MET A 212 3.13 -19.11 2.25
CA MET A 212 1.83 -19.58 1.75
C MET A 212 0.75 -18.50 1.84
N GLU A 213 -0.40 -18.74 1.20
CA GLU A 213 -1.59 -17.89 1.26
C GLU A 213 -2.05 -17.67 2.71
N GLY A 214 -2.33 -16.41 3.06
CA GLY A 214 -2.69 -15.99 4.41
C GLY A 214 -3.95 -16.65 4.95
N ASN A 215 -3.93 -16.98 6.24
CA ASN A 215 -5.03 -17.62 6.97
C ASN A 215 -5.76 -16.69 7.95
N THR A 216 -5.53 -15.38 7.87
CA THR A 216 -6.14 -14.39 8.78
C THR A 216 -7.48 -13.83 8.29
N GLY A 217 -7.90 -14.18 7.07
CA GLY A 217 -9.09 -13.63 6.43
C GLY A 217 -8.93 -12.14 6.09
N HIS A 218 -10.05 -11.40 6.09
CA HIS A 218 -10.11 -10.00 5.68
C HIS A 218 -10.34 -9.07 6.88
N LYS A 219 -9.39 -9.04 7.83
CA LYS A 219 -9.56 -8.31 9.09
C LYS A 219 -9.72 -6.80 8.87
N VAL A 220 -10.61 -6.20 9.66
CA VAL A 220 -10.77 -4.74 9.79
C VAL A 220 -10.49 -4.37 11.24
N PHE A 221 -9.53 -3.46 11.43
CA PHE A 221 -9.08 -2.99 12.73
C PHE A 221 -9.81 -1.70 13.09
N ASN A 222 -10.63 -1.76 14.13
CA ASN A 222 -11.35 -0.59 14.62
C ASN A 222 -10.46 0.24 15.54
N THR A 223 -10.06 1.42 15.11
CA THR A 223 -9.21 2.34 15.89
C THR A 223 -9.97 3.61 16.22
N LYS A 224 -9.42 4.44 17.11
CA LYS A 224 -10.00 5.78 17.41
C LYS A 224 -10.00 6.71 16.18
N PHE A 225 -9.24 6.38 15.14
CA PHE A 225 -9.14 7.13 13.89
C PHE A 225 -9.92 6.48 12.72
N GLY A 226 -10.78 5.49 13.00
CA GLY A 226 -11.60 4.82 11.99
C GLY A 226 -11.23 3.35 11.77
N LYS A 227 -11.98 2.72 10.87
CA LYS A 227 -11.89 1.29 10.53
C LYS A 227 -10.87 1.07 9.41
N ILE A 228 -9.75 0.45 9.75
CA ILE A 228 -8.59 0.28 8.87
C ILE A 228 -8.50 -1.17 8.41
N ALA A 229 -8.20 -1.39 7.14
CA ALA A 229 -7.82 -2.68 6.60
C ALA A 229 -6.53 -2.58 5.77
N ILE A 230 -5.91 -3.72 5.50
CA ILE A 230 -4.66 -3.78 4.74
C ILE A 230 -4.77 -4.86 3.67
N ASN A 231 -4.80 -4.45 2.41
CA ASN A 231 -4.70 -5.33 1.26
C ASN A 231 -3.25 -5.42 0.80
N ILE A 232 -2.53 -6.49 1.14
CA ILE A 232 -1.09 -6.54 0.91
C ILE A 232 -0.76 -6.87 -0.57
N CYS A 233 -0.07 -5.94 -1.22
CA CYS A 233 0.59 -6.06 -2.53
C CYS A 233 -0.23 -6.74 -3.62
N TYR A 234 0.04 -8.01 -3.94
CA TYR A 234 -0.58 -8.75 -5.06
C TYR A 234 -2.09 -8.96 -4.88
N GLY A 235 -2.58 -8.81 -3.65
CA GLY A 235 -4.01 -8.68 -3.40
C GLY A 235 -4.66 -7.47 -4.09
N ARG A 236 -3.87 -6.52 -4.62
CA ARG A 236 -4.37 -5.39 -5.44
C ARG A 236 -5.08 -5.84 -6.71
N HIS A 237 -4.66 -6.96 -7.30
CA HIS A 237 -5.20 -7.49 -8.54
C HIS A 237 -6.53 -8.23 -8.36
N HIS A 238 -7.02 -8.36 -7.13
CA HIS A 238 -8.16 -9.21 -6.77
C HIS A 238 -9.32 -8.35 -6.27
N PRO A 239 -10.26 -7.93 -7.14
CA PRO A 239 -11.42 -7.14 -6.75
C PRO A 239 -12.21 -7.73 -5.57
N GLN A 240 -12.29 -9.06 -5.48
CA GLN A 240 -12.93 -9.77 -4.38
C GLN A 240 -12.23 -9.57 -3.03
N ASN A 241 -10.90 -9.44 -3.01
CA ASN A 241 -10.14 -9.21 -1.79
C ASN A 241 -10.42 -7.79 -1.25
N TRP A 242 -10.45 -6.79 -2.14
CA TRP A 242 -10.91 -5.44 -1.83
C TRP A 242 -12.37 -5.42 -1.33
N LEU A 243 -13.25 -6.14 -2.03
CA LEU A 243 -14.66 -6.24 -1.69
C LEU A 243 -14.88 -6.75 -0.27
N MET A 244 -14.17 -7.80 0.13
CA MET A 244 -14.33 -8.40 1.46
C MET A 244 -13.94 -7.45 2.59
N TYR A 245 -12.92 -6.60 2.43
CA TYR A 245 -12.63 -5.54 3.40
C TYR A 245 -13.76 -4.50 3.47
N GLY A 246 -14.37 -4.16 2.32
CA GLY A 246 -15.53 -3.29 2.26
C GLY A 246 -16.78 -3.90 2.92
N ILE A 247 -17.02 -5.20 2.73
CA ILE A 247 -18.10 -5.95 3.41
C ILE A 247 -17.90 -5.93 4.91
N ASN A 248 -16.66 -6.11 5.38
CA ASN A 248 -16.31 -6.05 6.79
C ASN A 248 -16.29 -4.61 7.37
N GLY A 249 -16.66 -3.61 6.56
CA GLY A 249 -16.90 -2.24 7.00
C GLY A 249 -15.67 -1.36 7.08
N ALA A 250 -14.61 -1.65 6.31
CA ALA A 250 -13.45 -0.77 6.21
C ALA A 250 -13.85 0.64 5.70
N GLU A 251 -13.19 1.66 6.26
CA GLU A 251 -13.28 3.06 5.84
C GLU A 251 -11.99 3.51 5.14
N MET A 252 -10.86 2.89 5.51
CA MET A 252 -9.55 3.09 4.92
C MET A 252 -8.91 1.72 4.63
N VAL A 253 -8.48 1.49 3.38
CA VAL A 253 -7.74 0.29 3.00
C VAL A 253 -6.37 0.67 2.48
N PHE A 254 -5.33 0.26 3.21
CA PHE A 254 -3.94 0.49 2.82
C PHE A 254 -3.45 -0.67 1.95
N ASN A 255 -2.67 -0.35 0.92
CA ASN A 255 -2.11 -1.31 -0.02
C ASN A 255 -0.59 -1.17 -0.12
N PRO A 256 0.14 -1.66 0.91
CA PRO A 256 1.59 -1.74 0.87
C PRO A 256 2.02 -2.72 -0.22
N SER A 257 2.86 -2.26 -1.13
CA SER A 257 3.31 -3.00 -2.30
C SER A 257 4.80 -2.84 -2.54
N ALA A 258 5.37 -3.80 -3.25
CA ALA A 258 6.63 -3.66 -3.96
C ALA A 258 6.41 -4.22 -5.38
N THR A 259 6.49 -3.37 -6.40
CA THR A 259 6.38 -3.78 -7.80
C THR A 259 7.18 -2.87 -8.73
N ILE A 260 7.66 -3.44 -9.83
CA ILE A 260 8.61 -2.81 -10.75
C ILE A 260 7.93 -2.36 -12.05
N GLY A 261 8.61 -1.48 -12.78
CA GLY A 261 8.12 -0.94 -14.06
C GLY A 261 7.92 -2.02 -15.15
N GLY A 262 7.32 -1.62 -16.27
CA GLY A 262 6.96 -2.53 -17.36
C GLY A 262 5.47 -2.84 -17.34
N LEU A 263 5.09 -4.12 -17.25
CA LEU A 263 3.68 -4.53 -17.29
C LEU A 263 2.87 -4.09 -16.05
N SER A 264 3.52 -3.90 -14.90
CA SER A 264 2.79 -3.59 -13.67
C SER A 264 2.40 -2.11 -13.53
N GLU A 265 3.20 -1.18 -14.06
CA GLU A 265 2.99 0.26 -13.81
C GLU A 265 1.69 0.81 -14.43
N PRO A 266 1.26 0.40 -15.65
CA PRO A 266 -0.04 0.82 -16.19
C PRO A 266 -1.25 0.41 -15.34
N LEU A 267 -1.14 -0.63 -14.51
CA LEU A 267 -2.20 -1.09 -13.62
C LEU A 267 -2.29 -0.23 -12.33
N TRP A 268 -1.19 0.37 -11.92
CA TRP A 268 -1.07 1.11 -10.66
C TRP A 268 -2.10 2.24 -10.47
N PRO A 269 -2.36 3.11 -11.46
CA PRO A 269 -3.35 4.16 -11.29
C PRO A 269 -4.81 3.67 -11.39
N ILE A 270 -5.03 2.38 -11.69
CA ILE A 270 -6.33 1.78 -11.98
C ILE A 270 -6.85 1.00 -10.77
N GLU A 271 -6.09 0.03 -10.26
CA GLU A 271 -6.62 -1.03 -9.38
C GLU A 271 -7.07 -0.52 -8.01
N ALA A 272 -6.18 0.17 -7.28
CA ALA A 272 -6.52 0.72 -5.98
C ALA A 272 -7.58 1.83 -6.10
N ARG A 273 -7.52 2.65 -7.15
CA ARG A 273 -8.55 3.66 -7.43
C ARG A 273 -9.92 3.02 -7.71
N ASN A 274 -9.97 1.96 -8.51
CA ASN A 274 -11.19 1.21 -8.76
C ASN A 274 -11.74 0.60 -7.46
N ALA A 275 -10.87 0.06 -6.60
CA ALA A 275 -11.27 -0.46 -5.30
C ALA A 275 -11.91 0.60 -4.40
N ALA A 276 -11.38 1.83 -4.39
CA ALA A 276 -11.97 2.96 -3.65
C ALA A 276 -13.39 3.28 -4.14
N ILE A 277 -13.57 3.34 -5.47
CA ILE A 277 -14.85 3.61 -6.13
C ILE A 277 -15.86 2.50 -5.82
N ALA A 278 -15.52 1.24 -6.17
CA ALA A 278 -16.43 0.10 -6.09
C ALA A 278 -16.89 -0.20 -4.66
N ASN A 279 -16.07 0.13 -3.66
CA ASN A 279 -16.37 -0.16 -2.26
C ASN A 279 -16.76 1.06 -1.43
N SER A 280 -16.67 2.26 -2.00
CA SER A 280 -16.97 3.53 -1.34
C SER A 280 -16.23 3.67 0.00
N TYR A 281 -14.93 3.41 -0.02
CA TYR A 281 -13.97 3.72 1.06
C TYR A 281 -12.74 4.45 0.50
N PHE A 282 -11.83 4.91 1.36
CA PHE A 282 -10.53 5.41 0.92
C PHE A 282 -9.52 4.28 0.69
N THR A 283 -8.67 4.42 -0.32
CA THR A 283 -7.50 3.55 -0.54
C THR A 283 -6.20 4.32 -0.52
N PHE A 284 -5.15 3.69 0.00
CA PHE A 284 -3.79 4.24 0.04
C PHE A 284 -2.82 3.26 -0.59
N ALA A 285 -2.42 3.50 -1.84
CA ALA A 285 -1.49 2.65 -2.57
C ALA A 285 -0.06 3.12 -2.30
N ILE A 286 0.80 2.22 -1.84
CA ILE A 286 2.17 2.51 -1.43
C ILE A 286 3.10 1.57 -2.18
N ASN A 287 4.02 2.10 -2.97
CA ASN A 287 5.04 1.29 -3.63
C ASN A 287 6.43 1.68 -3.14
N ARG A 288 7.32 0.69 -3.14
CA ARG A 288 8.76 0.88 -3.00
C ARG A 288 9.32 1.79 -4.10
N VAL A 289 10.50 2.38 -3.85
CA VAL A 289 11.27 3.15 -4.84
C VAL A 289 12.69 2.64 -4.98
N GLY A 290 13.31 2.92 -6.13
CA GLY A 290 14.72 2.63 -6.40
C GLY A 290 14.95 1.28 -7.06
N THR A 291 16.22 0.93 -7.27
CA THR A 291 16.65 -0.33 -7.86
C THR A 291 17.55 -1.05 -6.88
N GLU A 292 17.31 -2.34 -6.68
CA GLU A 292 18.06 -3.19 -5.77
C GLU A 292 18.90 -4.19 -6.56
N ILE A 293 20.18 -4.33 -6.20
CA ILE A 293 21.13 -5.23 -6.86
C ILE A 293 21.56 -6.29 -5.85
N PHE A 294 21.51 -7.57 -6.22
CA PHE A 294 21.78 -8.71 -5.35
C PHE A 294 23.18 -9.32 -5.55
N PRO A 295 23.70 -10.13 -4.60
CA PRO A 295 25.04 -10.71 -4.67
C PRO A 295 25.22 -11.67 -5.86
N ASN A 296 24.25 -12.55 -6.07
CA ASN A 296 24.28 -13.61 -7.09
C ASN A 296 23.35 -13.29 -8.25
N GLU A 297 23.63 -13.88 -9.41
CA GLU A 297 22.77 -13.76 -10.58
C GLU A 297 21.49 -14.60 -10.42
N PHE A 298 20.37 -14.08 -10.92
CA PHE A 298 19.10 -14.81 -11.03
C PHE A 298 18.47 -14.55 -12.41
N THR A 299 17.39 -15.27 -12.72
CA THR A 299 16.65 -15.12 -13.99
C THR A 299 15.18 -14.84 -13.73
N SER A 300 14.59 -13.96 -14.56
CA SER A 300 13.17 -13.60 -14.51
C SER A 300 12.24 -14.56 -15.26
N ALA A 301 12.78 -15.67 -15.77
CA ALA A 301 12.08 -16.65 -16.61
C ALA A 301 11.43 -16.06 -17.89
N ASP A 302 12.02 -15.01 -18.46
CA ASP A 302 11.56 -14.33 -19.68
C ASP A 302 12.46 -14.57 -20.91
N GLY A 303 13.40 -15.52 -20.80
CA GLY A 303 14.36 -15.85 -21.85
C GLY A 303 15.57 -14.90 -21.95
N LYS A 304 15.67 -13.88 -21.09
CA LYS A 304 16.85 -12.99 -21.03
C LYS A 304 17.98 -13.61 -20.20
N PRO A 305 19.23 -13.08 -20.34
CA PRO A 305 20.35 -13.51 -19.52
C PRO A 305 20.12 -13.34 -18.02
N ALA A 306 20.86 -14.13 -17.24
CA ALA A 306 20.94 -13.94 -15.80
C ALA A 306 21.53 -12.55 -15.49
N HIS A 307 21.09 -11.97 -14.39
CA HIS A 307 21.42 -10.60 -14.00
C HIS A 307 21.30 -10.46 -12.49
N ARG A 308 21.72 -9.31 -11.96
CA ARG A 308 21.77 -9.04 -10.51
C ARG A 308 20.80 -7.96 -10.06
N ASP A 309 20.26 -7.15 -10.97
CA ASP A 309 19.33 -6.07 -10.65
C ASP A 309 17.87 -6.55 -10.67
N PHE A 310 17.09 -6.25 -9.64
CA PHE A 310 15.67 -6.64 -9.61
C PHE A 310 14.78 -5.85 -10.57
N GLY A 311 15.31 -4.75 -11.12
CA GLY A 311 14.52 -3.74 -11.80
C GLY A 311 14.09 -2.60 -10.87
N HIS A 312 13.46 -1.60 -11.49
CA HIS A 312 13.16 -0.32 -10.85
C HIS A 312 11.77 -0.31 -10.22
N PHE A 313 11.72 -0.21 -8.89
CA PHE A 313 10.51 0.11 -8.16
C PHE A 313 10.15 1.58 -8.39
N TYR A 314 8.92 1.83 -8.86
CA TYR A 314 8.52 3.11 -9.44
C TYR A 314 7.72 4.02 -8.49
N GLY A 315 7.70 3.76 -7.19
CA GLY A 315 7.02 4.63 -6.21
C GLY A 315 5.61 4.99 -6.61
N SER A 316 5.37 6.28 -6.88
CA SER A 316 4.06 6.76 -7.33
C SER A 316 2.95 6.50 -6.30
N SER A 317 3.28 6.49 -5.02
CA SER A 317 2.31 6.26 -3.95
C SER A 317 1.25 7.36 -3.94
N TYR A 318 -0.01 7.01 -3.72
CA TYR A 318 -1.15 7.94 -3.79
C TYR A 318 -2.32 7.51 -2.89
N ALA A 319 -3.22 8.45 -2.61
CA ALA A 319 -4.52 8.20 -1.99
C ALA A 319 -5.64 8.34 -3.03
N ALA A 320 -6.63 7.44 -2.99
CA ALA A 320 -7.86 7.56 -3.76
C ALA A 320 -9.09 7.53 -2.85
N ALA A 321 -10.07 8.34 -3.23
CA ALA A 321 -11.27 8.62 -2.48
C ALA A 321 -12.48 7.83 -3.00
N PRO A 322 -13.49 7.62 -2.15
CA PRO A 322 -14.70 6.89 -2.52
C PRO A 322 -15.56 7.58 -3.59
N ASP A 323 -15.35 8.88 -3.84
CA ASP A 323 -16.06 9.64 -4.90
C ASP A 323 -15.32 9.62 -6.26
N GLY A 324 -14.27 8.81 -6.37
CA GLY A 324 -13.45 8.66 -7.58
C GLY A 324 -12.33 9.68 -7.74
N SER A 325 -12.25 10.70 -6.87
CA SER A 325 -11.10 11.61 -6.81
C SER A 325 -9.86 10.90 -6.24
N ARG A 326 -8.67 11.44 -6.54
CA ARG A 326 -7.39 10.93 -6.01
C ARG A 326 -6.33 12.02 -5.94
N THR A 327 -5.33 11.80 -5.09
CA THR A 327 -4.15 12.66 -5.05
C THR A 327 -3.25 12.43 -6.26
N PRO A 328 -2.40 13.42 -6.59
CA PRO A 328 -1.16 13.18 -7.31
C PRO A 328 -0.34 12.03 -6.70
N GLY A 329 0.46 11.38 -7.53
CA GLY A 329 1.49 10.46 -7.09
C GLY A 329 2.68 11.17 -6.42
N LEU A 330 3.29 10.48 -5.48
CA LEU A 330 4.66 10.72 -5.10
C LEU A 330 5.62 10.43 -6.27
N SER A 331 6.86 10.86 -6.13
CA SER A 331 7.96 10.62 -7.06
C SER A 331 8.09 9.14 -7.41
N ARG A 332 8.57 8.87 -8.62
CA ARG A 332 8.91 7.51 -9.06
C ARG A 332 10.25 7.03 -8.52
N THR A 333 11.10 7.96 -8.09
CA THR A 333 12.52 7.69 -7.84
C THR A 333 12.99 8.08 -6.45
N ASN A 334 12.22 8.86 -5.70
CA ASN A 334 12.66 9.45 -4.43
C ASN A 334 11.90 8.85 -3.25
N ASP A 335 12.58 8.78 -2.10
CA ASP A 335 11.90 8.55 -0.83
C ASP A 335 10.87 9.66 -0.61
N GLY A 336 9.76 9.34 0.03
CA GLY A 336 8.69 10.31 0.18
C GLY A 336 7.65 9.98 1.24
N LEU A 337 7.05 11.05 1.75
CA LEU A 337 5.91 11.03 2.64
C LEU A 337 4.73 11.73 1.96
N LEU A 338 3.63 11.01 1.79
CA LEU A 338 2.35 11.59 1.39
C LEU A 338 1.45 11.71 2.62
N VAL A 339 1.07 12.94 2.95
CA VAL A 339 0.06 13.26 3.96
C VAL A 339 -1.27 13.50 3.26
N THR A 340 -2.35 12.93 3.78
CA THR A 340 -3.70 13.18 3.26
C THR A 340 -4.67 13.40 4.41
N GLU A 341 -5.23 14.60 4.50
CA GLU A 341 -6.35 14.89 5.39
C GLU A 341 -7.64 14.46 4.71
N ILE A 342 -8.40 13.56 5.34
CA ILE A 342 -9.64 13.01 4.81
C ILE A 342 -10.78 13.20 5.81
N ASP A 343 -12.01 13.40 5.32
CA ASP A 343 -13.22 13.22 6.14
C ASP A 343 -13.84 11.85 5.88
N LEU A 344 -13.85 10.98 6.89
CA LEU A 344 -14.39 9.62 6.79
C LEU A 344 -15.91 9.61 6.52
N ASN A 345 -16.63 10.71 6.76
CA ASN A 345 -18.05 10.81 6.40
C ASN A 345 -18.28 10.68 4.89
N LEU A 346 -17.28 11.00 4.05
CA LEU A 346 -17.37 10.84 2.60
C LEU A 346 -17.67 9.39 2.19
N CYS A 347 -17.23 8.40 2.98
CA CYS A 347 -17.53 6.99 2.72
C CYS A 347 -19.03 6.72 2.75
N ARG A 348 -19.77 7.28 3.73
CA ARG A 348 -21.24 7.12 3.79
C ARG A 348 -21.91 7.89 2.67
N GLN A 349 -21.51 9.15 2.46
CA GLN A 349 -22.10 10.01 1.42
C GLN A 349 -21.96 9.38 0.02
N ALA A 350 -20.81 8.79 -0.29
CA ALA A 350 -20.62 8.06 -1.54
C ALA A 350 -21.52 6.82 -1.66
N LYS A 351 -21.67 6.04 -0.57
CA LYS A 351 -22.56 4.87 -0.53
C LYS A 351 -24.00 5.24 -0.80
N ASP A 352 -24.49 6.30 -0.17
CA ASP A 352 -25.88 6.75 -0.29
C ASP A 352 -26.15 7.35 -1.68
N ASN A 353 -25.20 8.14 -2.21
CA ASN A 353 -25.35 8.80 -3.51
C ASN A 353 -25.32 7.83 -4.69
N TRP A 354 -24.43 6.82 -4.67
CA TRP A 354 -24.24 5.91 -5.81
C TRP A 354 -24.98 4.57 -5.63
N GLY A 355 -25.33 4.20 -4.40
CA GLY A 355 -26.10 2.99 -4.13
C GLY A 355 -25.34 1.68 -4.40
N PHE A 356 -24.01 1.71 -4.62
CA PHE A 356 -23.24 0.51 -4.96
C PHE A 356 -23.40 -0.60 -3.93
N ARG A 357 -23.39 -0.27 -2.64
CA ARG A 357 -23.55 -1.25 -1.55
C ARG A 357 -24.98 -1.81 -1.49
N MET A 358 -25.96 -1.01 -1.91
CA MET A 358 -27.39 -1.39 -1.94
C MET A 358 -27.67 -2.40 -3.07
N THR A 359 -26.93 -2.33 -4.18
CA THR A 359 -27.18 -3.12 -5.40
C THR A 359 -26.20 -4.28 -5.61
N GLN A 360 -25.41 -4.65 -4.59
CA GLN A 360 -24.32 -5.65 -4.76
C GLN A 360 -24.79 -7.07 -5.04
N ARG A 361 -26.03 -7.44 -4.68
CA ARG A 361 -26.58 -8.81 -4.85
C ARG A 361 -25.63 -9.90 -4.34
N LEU A 362 -25.10 -9.73 -3.11
CA LEU A 362 -24.09 -10.61 -2.53
C LEU A 362 -24.56 -12.07 -2.44
N ASP A 363 -25.85 -12.29 -2.24
CA ASP A 363 -26.52 -13.59 -2.28
C ASP A 363 -26.34 -14.30 -3.63
N LEU A 364 -26.62 -13.58 -4.73
CA LEU A 364 -26.43 -14.10 -6.09
C LEU A 364 -24.97 -14.46 -6.35
N TYR A 365 -24.03 -13.56 -6.00
CA TYR A 365 -22.61 -13.81 -6.22
C TYR A 365 -22.08 -14.94 -5.34
N ALA A 366 -22.54 -15.06 -4.10
CA ALA A 366 -22.16 -16.14 -3.21
C ALA A 366 -22.61 -17.51 -3.77
N GLU A 367 -23.85 -17.61 -4.25
CA GLU A 367 -24.35 -18.83 -4.89
C GLU A 367 -23.56 -19.15 -6.18
N SER A 368 -23.35 -18.13 -7.02
CA SER A 368 -22.61 -18.28 -8.29
C SER A 368 -21.18 -18.75 -8.07
N LEU A 369 -20.46 -18.14 -7.13
CA LEU A 369 -19.09 -18.54 -6.77
C LEU A 369 -19.06 -19.95 -6.16
N THR A 370 -20.04 -20.29 -5.31
CA THR A 370 -20.16 -21.63 -4.72
C THR A 370 -20.37 -22.70 -5.79
N LYS A 371 -21.12 -22.40 -6.86
CA LYS A 371 -21.24 -23.29 -8.02
C LYS A 371 -19.93 -23.36 -8.80
N ALA A 372 -19.29 -22.23 -9.05
CA ALA A 372 -18.09 -22.11 -9.88
C ALA A 372 -16.85 -22.84 -9.32
N ILE A 373 -16.75 -22.99 -7.99
CA ILE A 373 -15.61 -23.69 -7.36
C ILE A 373 -15.74 -25.21 -7.33
N LYS A 374 -16.87 -25.78 -7.79
CA LYS A 374 -17.06 -27.23 -7.81
C LYS A 374 -16.23 -27.87 -8.94
N PRO A 375 -15.65 -29.07 -8.73
CA PRO A 375 -14.85 -29.73 -9.76
C PRO A 375 -15.59 -30.04 -11.06
N ASP A 376 -16.91 -30.19 -11.00
CA ASP A 376 -17.81 -30.51 -12.11
C ASP A 376 -18.53 -29.29 -12.68
N TYR A 377 -18.11 -28.07 -12.30
CA TYR A 377 -18.71 -26.84 -12.80
C TYR A 377 -18.63 -26.74 -14.32
N LYS A 378 -19.78 -26.51 -14.95
CA LYS A 378 -19.89 -26.16 -16.36
C LYS A 378 -20.18 -24.67 -16.46
N PRO A 379 -19.34 -23.88 -17.16
CA PRO A 379 -19.63 -22.48 -17.42
C PRO A 379 -20.99 -22.31 -18.08
N ASP A 380 -21.73 -21.28 -17.67
CA ASP A 380 -23.01 -20.91 -18.27
C ASP A 380 -22.77 -20.23 -19.63
N VAL A 381 -22.66 -21.06 -20.68
CA VAL A 381 -22.38 -20.65 -22.07
C VAL A 381 -23.55 -21.12 -22.92
N VAL A 382 -24.14 -20.19 -23.68
CA VAL A 382 -25.25 -20.46 -24.60
C VAL A 382 -24.70 -20.48 -26.03
N ASP A 383 -24.82 -21.61 -26.71
CA ASP A 383 -24.40 -21.79 -28.10
C ASP A 383 -25.49 -21.37 -29.09
N GLU A 384 -25.09 -20.85 -30.26
CA GLU A 384 -25.99 -20.35 -31.32
C GLU A 384 -26.90 -21.43 -31.93
N ASN A 385 -26.51 -22.71 -31.83
CA ASN A 385 -27.13 -23.82 -32.58
C ASN A 385 -27.96 -24.78 -31.70
N LEU A 386 -28.46 -24.32 -30.55
CA LEU A 386 -29.38 -25.07 -29.68
C LEU A 386 -30.84 -24.63 -29.83
#